data_AF-A0A1M5IE00-F1
#
_entry.id   AF-A0A1M5IE00-F1
#
_cell.length_a   1.000
_cell.length_b   1.000
_cell.length_c   1.000
_cell.angle_alpha   90.00
_cell.angle_beta   90.00
_cell.angle_gamma   90.00
#
_symmetry.space_group_name_H-M   'P 1'
#
loop_
_entity.id
_entity.type
_entity.pdbx_description
1 polymer ?
#
loop_
_entity_poly.entity_id
_entity_poly.type
_entity_poly.pdbx_seq_one_letter_code
_entity_poly.pdbx_strand_id
1 'polypeptide(L)'
;MNKNEKPLSLKIPDKGKAILDLYRINRKENHGYVFPFLKDVDNHSAKDIFTKTRNATQLFNKYLKRIAKKCDINKNLSNHIARHSFGNIAGDKIHLLMLQKLYRHSDLKTTLNYQANFIHKDADDALDSVINF
;
A
#
# COMPACT_ATOMS: atom_id res chain seq x y z
N MET A 1 11.70 9.18 5.53
CA MET A 1 10.82 9.07 6.72
C MET A 1 11.10 7.74 7.42
N ASN A 2 12.14 7.70 8.26
CA ASN A 2 12.46 6.55 9.13
C ASN A 2 12.12 6.95 10.56
N LYS A 3 10.86 6.77 10.98
CA LYS A 3 10.45 7.11 12.35
C LYS A 3 10.15 5.89 13.23
N ASN A 4 10.32 4.68 12.72
CA ASN A 4 10.22 3.44 13.50
C ASN A 4 11.15 2.37 12.87
N GLU A 5 12.19 1.97 13.59
CA GLU A 5 13.21 0.99 13.17
C GLU A 5 12.80 -0.48 13.41
N LYS A 6 11.56 -0.74 13.82
CA LYS A 6 11.13 -2.12 14.04
C LYS A 6 11.02 -2.89 12.71
N PRO A 7 11.79 -3.97 12.51
CA PRO A 7 11.65 -4.81 11.33
C PRO A 7 10.26 -5.46 11.34
N LEU A 8 9.54 -5.31 10.24
CA LEU A 8 8.23 -5.90 10.05
C LEU A 8 8.35 -7.04 9.05
N SER A 9 7.90 -8.23 9.45
CA SER A 9 7.77 -9.37 8.56
C SER A 9 6.31 -9.49 8.12
N LEU A 10 6.07 -9.53 6.81
CA LEU A 10 4.74 -9.71 6.24
C LEU A 10 4.75 -10.92 5.31
N LYS A 11 3.67 -11.71 5.37
CA LYS A 11 3.47 -12.79 4.40
C LYS A 11 3.18 -12.18 3.03
N ILE A 12 3.91 -12.67 2.02
CA ILE A 12 3.74 -12.23 0.63
C ILE A 12 2.71 -13.16 -0.03
N PRO A 13 1.62 -12.63 -0.63
CA PRO A 13 0.66 -13.44 -1.40
C PRO A 13 1.31 -14.07 -2.64
N ASP A 14 0.82 -15.21 -3.10
CA ASP A 14 1.41 -15.96 -4.23
C ASP A 14 1.55 -15.11 -5.50
N LYS A 15 0.53 -14.29 -5.81
CA LYS A 15 0.58 -13.34 -6.94
C LYS A 15 1.73 -12.34 -6.80
N GLY A 16 1.97 -11.83 -5.58
CA GLY A 16 3.08 -10.91 -5.30
C GLY A 16 4.42 -11.63 -5.36
N LYS A 17 4.50 -12.86 -4.87
CA LYS A 17 5.70 -13.69 -4.92
C LYS A 17 6.14 -13.95 -6.37
N ALA A 18 5.20 -14.33 -7.25
CA ALA A 18 5.47 -14.53 -8.66
C ALA A 18 6.09 -13.29 -9.33
N ILE A 19 5.57 -12.10 -9.01
CA ILE A 19 6.12 -10.83 -9.52
C ILE A 19 7.54 -10.62 -8.98
N LEU A 20 7.75 -10.79 -7.66
CA LEU A 20 9.07 -10.59 -7.05
C LEU A 20 10.12 -11.54 -7.60
N ASP A 21 9.76 -12.78 -7.89
CA ASP A 21 10.66 -13.78 -8.44
C ASP A 21 11.15 -13.41 -9.85
N LEU A 22 10.33 -12.72 -10.67
CA LEU A 22 10.77 -12.17 -11.96
C LEU A 22 11.90 -11.14 -11.82
N TYR A 23 11.85 -10.30 -10.77
CA TYR A 23 12.84 -9.25 -10.55
C TYR A 23 14.06 -9.70 -9.74
N ARG A 24 13.94 -10.80 -8.98
CA ARG A 24 15.03 -11.33 -8.14
C ARG A 24 16.28 -11.71 -8.93
N ILE A 25 16.11 -12.14 -10.18
CA ILE A 25 17.22 -12.54 -11.06
C ILE A 25 18.21 -11.39 -11.24
N ASN A 26 17.72 -10.16 -11.43
CA ASN A 26 18.55 -8.97 -11.65
C ASN A 26 18.92 -8.24 -10.34
N ARG A 27 18.70 -8.82 -9.16
CA ARG A 27 18.95 -8.14 -7.87
C ARG A 27 20.41 -7.67 -7.72
N LYS A 28 21.37 -8.47 -8.20
CA LYS A 28 22.80 -8.09 -8.16
C LYS A 28 23.09 -6.87 -9.04
N GLU A 29 22.56 -6.87 -10.26
CA GLU A 29 22.66 -5.75 -11.21
C GLU A 29 21.95 -4.49 -10.69
N ASN A 30 20.91 -4.67 -9.89
CA ASN A 30 20.18 -3.59 -9.23
C ASN A 30 20.83 -3.15 -7.90
N HIS A 31 22.11 -3.45 -7.67
CA HIS A 31 22.84 -3.07 -6.45
C HIS A 31 22.14 -3.49 -5.15
N GLY A 32 21.47 -4.65 -5.16
CA GLY A 32 20.78 -5.22 -4.01
C GLY A 32 19.31 -4.84 -3.89
N TYR A 33 18.82 -3.85 -4.65
CA TYR A 33 17.39 -3.52 -4.74
C TYR A 33 16.63 -4.62 -5.49
N VAL A 34 15.38 -4.84 -5.07
CA VAL A 34 14.49 -5.79 -5.77
C VAL A 34 14.13 -5.26 -7.16
N PHE A 35 13.75 -3.98 -7.25
CA PHE A 35 13.34 -3.37 -8.51
C PHE A 35 14.44 -2.48 -9.11
N PRO A 36 14.52 -2.35 -10.45
CA PRO A 36 15.62 -1.67 -11.13
C PRO A 36 15.55 -0.13 -11.08
N PHE A 37 14.47 0.46 -10.57
CA PHE A 37 14.24 1.91 -10.66
C PHE A 37 15.17 2.76 -9.78
N LEU A 38 15.86 2.12 -8.83
CA LEU A 38 16.85 2.75 -7.96
C LEU A 38 18.26 2.17 -8.19
N LYS A 39 18.49 1.42 -9.27
CA LYS A 39 19.78 0.72 -9.50
C LYS A 39 20.98 1.68 -9.46
N ASP A 40 20.86 2.86 -10.06
CA ASP A 40 21.95 3.83 -10.17
C ASP A 40 21.90 4.92 -9.09
N VAL A 41 21.14 4.73 -8.00
CA VAL A 41 20.95 5.80 -6.99
C VAL A 41 22.23 6.05 -6.19
N ASP A 42 22.56 7.32 -5.98
CA ASP A 42 23.60 7.70 -5.02
C ASP A 42 23.01 7.67 -3.60
N ASN A 43 23.42 6.66 -2.83
CA ASN A 43 22.97 6.46 -1.45
C ASN A 43 23.48 7.52 -0.47
N HIS A 44 24.45 8.34 -0.85
CA HIS A 44 24.96 9.44 -0.03
C HIS A 44 24.21 10.76 -0.31
N SER A 45 23.43 10.84 -1.39
CA SER A 45 22.68 12.02 -1.79
C SER A 45 21.19 11.85 -1.51
N ALA A 46 20.71 12.47 -0.42
CA ALA A 46 19.28 12.52 -0.10
C ALA A 46 18.44 13.10 -1.24
N LYS A 47 19.01 14.05 -2.00
CA LYS A 47 18.36 14.67 -3.17
C LYS A 47 18.22 13.68 -4.33
N ASP A 48 19.24 12.86 -4.61
CA ASP A 48 19.19 11.88 -5.68
C ASP A 48 18.18 10.77 -5.37
N ILE A 49 18.23 10.23 -4.13
CA ILE A 49 17.26 9.26 -3.63
C ILE A 49 15.82 9.77 -3.78
N PHE A 50 15.57 11.01 -3.35
CA PHE A 50 14.25 11.62 -3.47
C PHE A 50 13.81 11.75 -4.93
N THR A 51 14.70 12.23 -5.79
CA THR A 51 14.41 12.47 -7.21
C THR A 51 14.11 11.16 -7.95
N LYS A 52 14.95 10.13 -7.78
CA LYS A 52 14.74 8.82 -8.43
C LYS A 52 13.49 8.12 -7.90
N THR A 53 13.22 8.19 -6.59
CA THR A 53 11.99 7.67 -5.99
C THR A 53 10.74 8.37 -6.54
N ARG A 54 10.78 9.70 -6.64
CA ARG A 54 9.69 10.50 -7.23
C ARG A 54 9.46 10.11 -8.69
N ASN A 55 10.52 9.99 -9.49
CA ASN A 55 10.43 9.63 -10.90
C ASN A 55 9.85 8.23 -11.09
N ALA A 56 10.29 7.25 -10.30
CA ALA A 56 9.73 5.90 -10.30
C ALA A 56 8.23 5.93 -9.96
N THR A 57 7.85 6.69 -8.93
CA THR A 57 6.44 6.85 -8.52
C THR A 57 5.59 7.46 -9.63
N GLN A 58 6.08 8.49 -10.31
CA GLN A 58 5.40 9.11 -11.45
C GLN A 58 5.24 8.13 -12.62
N LEU A 59 6.28 7.33 -12.91
CA LEU A 59 6.24 6.30 -13.93
C LEU A 59 5.17 5.24 -13.62
N PHE A 60 5.11 4.76 -12.38
CA PHE A 60 4.09 3.81 -11.95
C PHE A 60 2.68 4.37 -12.07
N ASN A 61 2.46 5.61 -11.60
CA ASN A 61 1.15 6.26 -11.73
C ASN A 61 0.76 6.44 -13.21
N LYS A 62 1.72 6.72 -14.11
CA LYS A 62 1.47 6.78 -15.56
C LYS A 62 0.98 5.43 -16.11
N TYR A 63 1.62 4.33 -15.73
CA TYR A 63 1.19 2.99 -16.17
C TYR A 63 -0.12 2.55 -15.52
N LEU A 64 -0.36 2.87 -14.24
CA LEU A 64 -1.64 2.60 -13.58
C LEU A 64 -2.80 3.30 -14.28
N LYS A 65 -2.63 4.56 -14.72
CA LYS A 65 -3.65 5.26 -15.54
C LYS A 65 -3.91 4.56 -16.88
N ARG A 66 -2.86 4.02 -17.52
CA ARG A 66 -3.02 3.26 -18.77
C ARG A 66 -3.77 1.95 -18.56
N ILE A 67 -3.49 1.25 -17.46
CA ILE A 67 -4.20 0.03 -17.07
C ILE A 67 -5.66 0.36 -16.74
N ALA A 68 -5.92 1.43 -15.98
CA ALA A 68 -7.27 1.89 -15.66
C ALA A 68 -8.12 2.08 -16.92
N LYS A 69 -7.56 2.76 -17.94
CA LYS A 69 -8.21 2.96 -19.24
C LYS A 69 -8.50 1.64 -19.97
N LYS A 70 -7.60 0.65 -19.89
CA LYS A 70 -7.79 -0.67 -20.51
C LYS A 70 -8.84 -1.54 -19.80
N CYS A 71 -9.14 -1.22 -18.55
CA CYS A 71 -10.11 -1.93 -17.72
C CYS A 71 -11.41 -1.14 -17.53
N ASP A 72 -11.62 -0.06 -18.29
CA ASP A 72 -12.77 0.84 -18.18
C ASP A 72 -13.01 1.39 -16.76
N ILE A 73 -11.92 1.61 -16.02
CA ILE A 73 -11.95 2.22 -14.69
C ILE A 73 -11.85 3.74 -14.83
N ASN A 74 -12.97 4.43 -14.55
CA ASN A 74 -13.04 5.90 -14.60
C ASN A 74 -12.30 6.59 -13.43
N LYS A 75 -12.04 5.87 -12.34
CA LYS A 75 -11.32 6.41 -11.18
C LYS A 75 -9.83 6.53 -11.51
N ASN A 76 -9.25 7.69 -11.17
CA ASN A 76 -7.81 7.91 -11.32
C ASN A 76 -7.01 6.99 -10.39
N LEU A 77 -6.28 6.02 -10.92
CA LEU A 77 -5.47 5.08 -10.12
C LEU A 77 -4.11 5.65 -9.74
N SER A 78 -3.66 5.35 -8.52
CA SER A 78 -2.32 5.66 -8.01
C SER A 78 -1.87 4.60 -7.01
N ASN A 79 -0.56 4.55 -6.72
CA ASN A 79 -0.03 3.67 -5.67
C ASN A 79 -0.69 3.92 -4.30
N HIS A 80 -1.07 5.16 -3.99
CA HIS A 80 -1.74 5.50 -2.73
C HIS A 80 -3.14 4.86 -2.64
N ILE A 81 -3.85 4.79 -3.76
CA ILE A 81 -5.18 4.15 -3.81
C ILE A 81 -5.08 2.66 -3.54
N ALA A 82 -4.02 1.97 -3.99
CA ALA A 82 -3.83 0.56 -3.67
C ALA A 82 -3.79 0.31 -2.14
N ARG A 83 -3.15 1.22 -1.38
CA ARG A 83 -3.13 1.17 0.09
C ARG A 83 -4.52 1.37 0.69
N HIS A 84 -5.29 2.34 0.18
CA HIS A 84 -6.67 2.55 0.61
C HIS A 84 -7.56 1.35 0.29
N SER A 85 -7.47 0.79 -0.92
CA SER A 85 -8.21 -0.40 -1.33
C SER A 85 -7.88 -1.59 -0.42
N PHE A 86 -6.61 -1.81 -0.10
CA PHE A 86 -6.22 -2.84 0.87
C PHE A 86 -6.86 -2.59 2.23
N GLY A 87 -6.84 -1.35 2.73
CA GLY A 87 -7.45 -1.05 4.03
C GLY A 87 -8.95 -1.13 4.07
N ASN A 88 -9.59 -0.88 2.94
CA ASN A 88 -11.02 -1.11 2.83
C ASN A 88 -11.36 -2.60 2.89
N ILE A 89 -10.66 -3.42 2.11
CA ILE A 89 -10.87 -4.88 2.08
C ILE A 89 -10.52 -5.52 3.44
N ALA A 90 -9.51 -4.99 4.12
CA ALA A 90 -9.04 -5.51 5.39
C ALA A 90 -9.89 -5.03 6.58
N GLY A 91 -10.52 -3.86 6.50
CA GLY A 91 -11.44 -3.33 7.51
C GLY A 91 -12.56 -4.31 7.86
N ASP A 92 -13.17 -4.88 6.83
CA ASP A 92 -14.27 -5.85 6.97
C ASP A 92 -13.83 -7.22 7.54
N LYS A 93 -12.52 -7.50 7.63
CA LYS A 93 -11.98 -8.86 7.88
C LYS A 93 -10.98 -8.94 9.03
N ILE A 94 -10.39 -7.81 9.43
CA ILE A 94 -9.26 -7.77 10.34
C ILE A 94 -9.54 -6.75 11.44
N HIS A 95 -9.47 -7.22 12.69
CA HIS A 95 -9.65 -6.37 13.86
C HIS A 95 -8.73 -5.14 13.83
N LEU A 96 -9.26 -3.99 14.23
CA LEU A 96 -8.62 -2.67 14.12
C LEU A 96 -7.19 -2.61 14.71
N LEU A 97 -6.97 -3.25 15.86
CA LEU A 97 -5.64 -3.33 16.49
C LEU A 97 -4.60 -4.07 15.63
N MET A 98 -5.04 -5.04 14.84
CA MET A 98 -4.16 -5.77 13.92
C MET A 98 -3.88 -4.93 12.67
N LEU A 99 -4.88 -4.17 12.17
CA LEU A 99 -4.69 -3.20 11.08
C LEU A 99 -3.69 -2.10 11.45
N GLN A 100 -3.74 -1.57 12.67
CA GLN A 100 -2.77 -0.59 13.17
C GLN A 100 -1.33 -1.13 13.06
N LYS A 101 -1.11 -2.39 13.47
CA LYS A 101 0.19 -3.07 13.38
C LYS A 101 0.63 -3.23 11.92
N LEU A 102 -0.29 -3.63 11.03
CA LEU A 102 -0.01 -3.79 9.59
C LEU A 102 0.35 -2.45 8.91
N TYR A 103 -0.29 -1.34 9.29
CA TYR A 103 0.00 -0.02 8.73
C TYR A 103 1.18 0.71 9.35
N ARG A 104 1.72 0.19 10.46
CA ARG A 104 2.78 0.83 11.25
C ARG A 104 2.35 2.22 11.76
N HIS A 105 1.06 2.39 12.05
CA HIS A 105 0.55 3.61 12.66
C HIS A 105 0.85 3.56 14.17
N SER A 106 1.61 4.54 14.67
CA SER A 106 1.90 4.64 16.11
C SER A 106 0.63 4.92 16.93
N ASP A 107 -0.37 5.55 16.30
CA ASP A 107 -1.62 5.96 16.93
C ASP A 107 -2.81 5.27 16.29
N LEU A 108 -3.69 4.72 17.13
CA LEU A 108 -4.96 4.11 16.75
C LEU A 108 -5.88 5.11 16.05
N LYS A 109 -5.83 6.39 16.43
CA LYS A 109 -6.61 7.48 15.80
C LYS A 109 -6.31 7.60 14.31
N THR A 110 -5.05 7.40 13.91
CA THR A 110 -4.67 7.39 12.49
C THR A 110 -5.35 6.22 11.77
N THR A 111 -5.40 5.04 12.39
CA THR A 111 -6.08 3.86 11.83
C THR A 111 -7.59 4.03 11.79
N LEU A 112 -8.20 4.62 12.82
CA LEU A 112 -9.62 4.97 12.86
C LEU A 112 -10.02 5.92 11.73
N ASN A 113 -9.22 6.96 11.44
CA ASN A 113 -9.50 7.84 10.30
C ASN A 113 -9.44 7.10 8.96
N TYR A 114 -8.57 6.10 8.81
CA TYR A 114 -8.54 5.25 7.63
C TYR A 114 -9.76 4.32 7.55
N GLN A 115 -10.40 4.04 8.69
CA GLN A 115 -11.54 3.15 8.82
C GLN A 115 -12.87 3.87 9.05
N ALA A 116 -12.89 5.22 9.07
CA ALA A 116 -14.07 5.99 9.45
C ALA A 116 -15.27 5.72 8.53
N ASN A 117 -15.01 5.37 7.27
CA ASN A 117 -16.04 4.98 6.31
C ASN A 117 -16.68 3.60 6.62
N PHE A 118 -16.05 2.74 7.43
CA PHE A 118 -16.57 1.42 7.82
C PHE A 118 -17.46 1.46 9.05
N ILE A 119 -17.22 2.42 9.95
CA ILE A 119 -18.00 2.59 11.18
C ILE A 119 -19.49 2.80 10.86
N HIS A 120 -19.80 3.44 9.73
CA HIS A 120 -21.18 3.64 9.31
C HIS A 120 -21.89 2.32 9.00
N LYS A 121 -21.21 1.36 8.35
CA LYS A 121 -21.80 0.06 8.04
C LYS A 121 -22.06 -0.77 9.30
N ASP A 122 -21.09 -0.84 10.21
CA ASP A 122 -21.27 -1.57 11.47
C ASP A 122 -22.36 -0.93 12.36
N ALA A 123 -22.45 0.41 12.33
CA ALA A 123 -23.50 1.14 13.04
C ALA A 123 -24.89 0.88 12.42
N ASP A 124 -24.99 0.87 11.09
CA ASP A 124 -26.23 0.57 10.37
C ASP A 124 -26.65 -0.90 10.58
N ASP A 125 -25.72 -1.86 10.49
CA ASP A 125 -25.98 -3.29 10.74
C ASP A 125 -26.39 -3.54 12.21
N ALA A 126 -25.74 -2.86 13.17
CA ALA A 126 -26.11 -2.93 14.59
C ALA A 126 -27.47 -2.28 14.85
N LEU A 127 -27.74 -1.16 14.20
CA LEU A 127 -29.02 -0.48 14.29
C LEU A 127 -30.12 -1.38 13.71
N ASP A 128 -29.95 -1.96 12.53
CA ASP A 128 -30.88 -2.90 11.90
C ASP A 128 -31.19 -4.11 12.78
N SER A 129 -30.21 -4.60 13.56
CA SER A 129 -30.43 -5.69 14.54
C SER A 129 -31.32 -5.30 15.72
N VAL A 130 -31.51 -3.99 15.93
CA VAL A 130 -32.28 -3.41 17.04
C VAL A 130 -33.58 -2.77 16.58
N ILE A 131 -33.72 -2.23 15.36
CA ILE A 131 -34.97 -1.57 14.90
C ILE A 131 -35.87 -2.45 14.02
N ASN A 132 -35.38 -3.56 13.46
CA ASN A 132 -36.22 -4.48 12.68
C ASN A 132 -36.83 -5.58 13.57
N PHE A 133 -37.74 -5.18 14.47
CA PHE A 133 -38.68 -6.08 15.15
C PHE A 133 -40.03 -6.12 14.44
#